data_AF-A0A4Y2GQX7-F1
#
_entry.id   AF-A0A4Y2GQX7-F1
#
_cell.length_a   1.000
_cell.length_b   1.000
_cell.length_c   1.000
_cell.angle_alpha   90.00
_cell.angle_beta   90.00
_cell.angle_gamma   90.00
#
_symmetry.space_group_name_H-M   'P 1'
#
loop_
_entity.id
_entity.type
_entity.pdbx_description
1 polymer ?
#
loop_
_entity_poly.entity_id
_entity_poly.type
_entity_poly.pdbx_seq_one_letter_code
_entity_poly.pdbx_strand_id
1 'polypeptide(L)'
;MSGGLPTTFLYYPKRKGNEYYIKTKENKVIFTIRDNEPIYAKDKHGNEIYPEENGVQVFIKTSKGPIYAKNALKQEIYPKDKQKNDKPILTQSGVQYAKDKDGNELYPKLADGNEILYDRFAYTATGVM
;
A
#
# COMPACT_ATOMS: atom_id res chain seq x y z
N MET A 1 7.54 29.85 22.36
CA MET A 1 6.72 28.68 22.71
C MET A 1 6.11 28.09 21.46
N SER A 2 6.01 26.76 21.40
CA SER A 2 5.33 25.94 20.37
C SER A 2 6.05 25.85 19.01
N GLY A 3 6.39 24.68 18.45
CA GLY A 3 6.11 23.30 18.85
C GLY A 3 7.24 22.39 18.39
N GLY A 4 7.67 21.50 19.27
CA GLY A 4 8.66 20.48 18.94
C GLY A 4 8.15 19.64 17.77
N LEU A 5 9.00 19.44 16.77
CA LEU A 5 8.79 18.47 15.71
C LEU A 5 8.34 17.16 16.37
N PRO A 6 7.23 16.54 15.91
CA PRO A 6 6.75 15.31 16.51
C PRO A 6 7.86 14.26 16.42
N THR A 7 8.04 13.59 17.55
CA THR A 7 8.95 12.49 17.81
C THR A 7 9.08 11.61 16.57
N THR A 8 10.25 11.60 15.94
CA THR A 8 10.58 10.63 14.90
C THR A 8 10.45 9.24 15.53
N PHE A 9 9.32 8.57 15.28
CA PHE A 9 9.22 7.15 15.59
C PHE A 9 10.23 6.47 14.66
N LEU A 10 11.35 6.02 15.22
CA LEU A 10 12.34 5.26 14.45
C LEU A 10 11.74 3.90 13.99
N TYR A 11 10.70 3.42 14.68
CA TYR A 11 10.02 2.15 14.43
C TYR A 11 8.53 2.23 14.76
N TYR A 12 7.72 1.39 14.12
CA TYR A 12 6.32 1.18 14.50
C TYR A 12 6.20 0.47 15.87
N PRO A 13 5.15 0.75 16.66
CA PRO A 13 4.82 -0.05 17.84
C PRO A 13 4.64 -1.53 17.49
N LYS A 14 5.13 -2.41 18.36
CA LYS A 14 5.16 -3.86 18.13
C LYS A 14 4.44 -4.63 19.24
N ARG A 15 3.59 -5.59 18.86
CA ARG A 15 2.91 -6.51 19.79
C ARG A 15 2.91 -7.92 19.23
N LYS A 16 3.40 -8.88 20.04
CA LYS A 16 3.50 -10.31 19.66
C LYS A 16 4.20 -10.52 18.29
N GLY A 17 5.21 -9.70 18.00
CA GLY A 17 5.97 -9.80 16.75
C GLY A 17 5.41 -8.98 15.58
N ASN A 18 4.18 -8.49 15.63
CA ASN A 18 3.61 -7.66 14.55
C ASN A 18 3.76 -6.18 14.86
N GLU A 19 4.03 -5.37 13.84
CA GLU A 19 4.01 -3.92 13.88
C GLU A 19 2.61 -3.39 13.57
N TYR A 20 2.28 -2.23 14.15
CA TYR A 20 0.96 -1.62 13.99
C TYR A 20 1.06 -0.14 13.67
N TYR A 21 0.19 0.29 12.76
CA TYR A 21 -0.02 1.71 12.47
C TYR A 21 -0.66 2.43 13.66
N ILE A 22 -0.11 3.60 14.00
CA ILE A 22 -0.78 4.55 14.89
C ILE A 22 -1.77 5.34 14.03
N LYS A 23 -2.98 5.55 14.54
CA LYS A 23 -4.00 6.38 13.87
C LYS A 23 -4.36 7.60 14.70
N THR A 24 -4.67 8.71 14.04
CA THR A 24 -5.27 9.87 14.70
C THR A 24 -6.73 9.60 15.07
N LYS A 25 -7.37 10.53 15.80
CA LYS A 25 -8.80 10.43 16.12
C LYS A 25 -9.69 10.44 14.88
N GLU A 26 -9.21 11.03 13.79
CA GLU A 26 -9.87 11.09 12.48
C GLU A 26 -9.55 9.87 11.59
N ASN A 27 -9.03 8.78 12.16
CA ASN A 27 -8.64 7.56 11.47
C ASN A 27 -7.54 7.72 10.40
N LYS A 28 -6.78 8.81 10.43
CA LYS A 28 -5.62 9.00 9.53
C LYS A 28 -4.43 8.23 10.05
N VAL A 29 -3.71 7.56 9.16
CA VAL A 29 -2.53 6.77 9.54
C VAL A 29 -1.29 7.65 9.68
N ILE A 30 -0.53 7.42 10.76
CA ILE A 30 0.79 8.01 10.99
C ILE A 30 1.86 7.01 10.55
N PHE A 31 2.75 7.43 9.66
CA PHE A 31 3.84 6.60 9.14
C PHE A 31 5.13 6.81 9.91
N THR A 32 5.86 5.72 10.14
CA THR A 32 7.28 5.75 10.53
C THR A 32 8.11 6.15 9.32
N ILE A 33 9.08 7.03 9.54
CA ILE A 33 10.02 7.50 8.52
C ILE A 33 11.39 6.88 8.78
N ARG A 34 12.00 6.29 7.75
CA ARG A 34 13.37 5.78 7.77
C ARG A 34 14.09 6.27 6.52
N ASP A 35 15.33 6.74 6.69
CA ASP A 35 16.12 7.26 5.58
C ASP A 35 15.39 8.39 4.81
N ASN A 36 14.64 9.20 5.56
CA ASN A 36 13.78 10.29 5.06
C ASN A 36 12.58 9.85 4.18
N GLU A 37 12.24 8.55 4.18
CA GLU A 37 11.11 7.99 3.44
C GLU A 37 10.15 7.24 4.37
N PRO A 38 8.83 7.28 4.13
CA PRO A 38 7.88 6.45 4.87
C PRO A 38 8.05 4.97 4.54
N ILE A 39 7.89 4.12 5.55
CA ILE A 39 8.02 2.66 5.43
C ILE A 39 6.74 1.94 5.83
N TYR A 40 6.49 0.75 5.26
CA TYR A 40 5.38 -0.10 5.69
C TYR A 40 5.67 -0.76 7.04
N ALA A 41 4.62 -0.96 7.84
CA ALA A 41 4.67 -1.81 9.01
C ALA A 41 4.78 -3.28 8.59
N LYS A 42 5.37 -4.14 9.42
CA LYS A 42 5.58 -5.56 9.12
C LYS A 42 4.90 -6.49 10.12
N ASP A 43 4.39 -7.61 9.62
CA ASP A 43 3.95 -8.70 10.49
C ASP A 43 5.15 -9.47 11.08
N LYS A 44 4.87 -10.42 11.97
CA LYS A 44 5.88 -11.28 12.61
C LYS A 44 6.66 -12.18 11.63
N HIS A 45 6.16 -12.35 10.40
CA HIS A 45 6.79 -13.12 9.33
C HIS A 45 7.59 -12.25 8.38
N GLY A 46 7.58 -10.93 8.56
CA GLY A 46 8.29 -9.97 7.73
C GLY A 46 7.52 -9.53 6.48
N ASN A 47 6.22 -9.85 6.38
CA ASN A 47 5.36 -9.30 5.33
C ASN A 47 5.04 -7.84 5.67
N GLU A 48 5.20 -6.96 4.70
CA GLU A 48 4.73 -5.58 4.82
C GLU A 48 3.21 -5.55 4.77
N ILE A 49 2.62 -4.69 5.60
CA ILE A 49 1.18 -4.59 5.82
C ILE A 49 0.73 -3.24 5.27
N TYR A 50 -0.31 -3.24 4.44
CA TYR A 50 -0.93 -2.00 4.03
C TYR A 50 -1.65 -1.29 5.20
N PRO A 51 -1.50 0.03 5.35
CA PRO A 51 -2.39 0.81 6.20
C PRO A 51 -3.82 0.75 5.65
N GLU A 52 -4.81 0.80 6.53
CA GLU A 52 -6.22 0.83 6.14
C GLU A 52 -6.90 2.12 6.62
N GLU A 53 -7.53 2.82 5.68
CA GLU A 53 -8.34 4.01 5.94
C GLU A 53 -9.74 3.78 5.37
N ASN A 54 -10.77 3.86 6.23
CA ASN A 54 -12.17 3.68 5.85
C ASN A 54 -12.44 2.38 5.04
N GLY A 55 -11.81 1.26 5.42
CA GLY A 55 -11.97 -0.04 4.76
C GLY A 55 -11.21 -0.19 3.44
N VAL A 56 -10.34 0.77 3.09
CA VAL A 56 -9.50 0.73 1.89
C VAL A 56 -8.04 0.68 2.30
N GLN A 57 -7.26 -0.22 1.70
CA GLN A 57 -5.82 -0.26 1.90
C GLN A 57 -5.14 0.85 1.11
N VAL A 58 -4.22 1.60 1.72
CA VAL A 58 -3.65 2.82 1.14
C VAL A 58 -2.17 2.64 0.83
N PHE A 59 -1.73 3.09 -0.34
CA PHE A 59 -0.31 3.12 -0.68
C PHE A 59 0.46 4.08 0.24
N ILE A 60 1.65 3.69 0.64
CA ILE A 60 2.67 4.65 1.06
C ILE A 60 3.19 5.40 -0.17
N LYS A 61 3.38 6.71 -0.01
CA LYS A 61 3.96 7.60 -1.01
C LYS A 61 5.33 8.06 -0.56
N THR A 62 6.34 7.73 -1.33
CA THR A 62 7.73 8.19 -1.18
C THR A 62 7.95 9.48 -1.99
N SER A 63 9.14 10.07 -1.90
CA SER A 63 9.55 11.17 -2.79
C SER A 63 9.47 10.80 -4.28
N LYS A 64 9.56 9.51 -4.62
CA LYS A 64 9.48 8.98 -5.99
C LYS A 64 8.06 8.58 -6.42
N GLY A 65 7.08 8.70 -5.52
CA GLY A 65 5.70 8.30 -5.75
C GLY A 65 5.22 7.12 -4.90
N PRO A 66 4.00 6.63 -5.15
CA PRO A 66 3.44 5.47 -4.44
C PRO A 66 4.26 4.21 -4.70
N ILE A 67 4.35 3.34 -3.70
CA ILE A 67 5.07 2.06 -3.78
C ILE A 67 4.21 0.91 -3.29
N TYR A 68 4.46 -0.30 -3.80
CA TYR A 68 3.84 -1.52 -3.28
C TYR A 68 4.50 -1.98 -1.98
N ALA A 69 3.70 -2.58 -1.10
CA ALA A 69 4.20 -3.37 0.02
C ALA A 69 4.78 -4.68 -0.52
N LYS A 70 5.72 -5.28 0.21
CA LYS A 70 6.36 -6.55 -0.14
C LYS A 70 6.10 -7.64 0.89
N ASN A 71 5.85 -8.85 0.42
CA ASN A 71 5.80 -10.02 1.29
C ASN A 71 7.22 -10.43 1.74
N ALA A 72 7.31 -11.43 2.62
CA ALA A 72 8.57 -11.95 3.14
C ALA A 72 9.51 -12.50 2.04
N LEU A 73 8.95 -12.92 0.90
CA LEU A 73 9.67 -13.41 -0.29
C LEU A 73 10.13 -12.28 -1.22
N LYS A 74 9.97 -11.01 -0.82
CA LYS A 74 10.31 -9.81 -1.60
C LYS A 74 9.44 -9.58 -2.85
N GLN A 75 8.33 -10.29 -2.98
CA GLN A 75 7.35 -10.03 -4.02
C GLN A 75 6.47 -8.86 -3.58
N GLU A 76 6.19 -7.96 -4.51
CA GLU A 76 5.22 -6.88 -4.31
C GLU A 76 3.80 -7.45 -4.24
N ILE A 77 2.97 -6.84 -3.40
CA ILE A 77 1.58 -7.23 -3.20
C ILE A 77 0.67 -6.03 -3.42
N TYR A 78 -0.54 -6.27 -3.92
CA TYR A 78 -1.52 -5.22 -4.15
C TYR A 78 -2.24 -4.79 -2.86
N PRO A 79 -2.54 -3.49 -2.69
CA PRO A 79 -3.54 -3.08 -1.73
C PRO A 79 -4.93 -3.40 -2.25
N LYS A 80 -5.83 -3.69 -1.31
CA LYS A 80 -7.23 -4.01 -1.59
C LYS A 80 -8.17 -2.82 -1.46
N ASP A 81 -9.17 -2.75 -2.32
CA ASP A 81 -10.32 -1.85 -2.18
C ASP A 81 -11.33 -2.36 -1.14
N LYS A 82 -12.47 -1.68 -1.01
CA LYS A 82 -13.54 -2.10 -0.07
C LYS A 82 -14.14 -3.45 -0.45
N GLN A 83 -14.15 -3.77 -1.74
CA GLN A 83 -14.68 -5.00 -2.31
C GLN A 83 -13.66 -6.15 -2.27
N LYS A 84 -12.44 -5.91 -1.78
CA LYS A 84 -11.30 -6.86 -1.73
C LYS A 84 -10.61 -7.12 -3.07
N ASN A 85 -10.90 -6.31 -4.09
CA ASN A 85 -10.15 -6.32 -5.34
C ASN A 85 -8.78 -5.66 -5.15
N ASP A 86 -7.79 -6.16 -5.87
CA ASP A 86 -6.46 -5.58 -5.94
C ASP A 86 -6.47 -4.27 -6.74
N LYS A 87 -5.76 -3.28 -6.23
CA LYS A 87 -5.65 -1.97 -6.85
C LYS A 87 -4.23 -1.73 -7.37
N PRO A 88 -4.03 -1.58 -8.68
CA PRO A 88 -2.74 -1.14 -9.17
C PRO A 88 -2.54 0.36 -8.93
N ILE A 89 -1.29 0.80 -9.07
CA ILE A 89 -0.92 2.21 -9.13
C ILE A 89 -1.25 2.71 -10.53
N LEU A 90 -2.19 3.65 -10.61
CA LEU A 90 -2.50 4.38 -11.83
C LEU A 90 -1.62 5.63 -11.90
N THR A 91 -0.91 5.79 -13.02
CA THR A 91 -0.05 6.93 -13.31
C THR A 91 -0.57 7.68 -14.52
N GLN A 92 -0.04 8.88 -14.79
CA GLN A 92 -0.36 9.62 -16.01
C GLN A 92 0.03 8.86 -17.29
N SER A 93 1.03 7.97 -17.20
CA SER A 93 1.57 7.21 -18.32
C SER A 93 1.02 5.78 -18.41
N GLY A 94 0.07 5.39 -17.56
CA GLY A 94 -0.57 4.08 -17.60
C GLY A 94 -0.68 3.42 -16.24
N VAL A 95 -0.42 2.12 -16.20
CA VAL A 95 -0.60 1.29 -15.02
C VAL A 95 0.76 0.74 -14.63
N GLN A 96 1.11 0.86 -13.37
CA GLN A 96 2.27 0.19 -12.81
C GLN A 96 1.78 -1.07 -12.10
N TYR A 97 2.19 -2.25 -12.57
CA TYR A 97 1.87 -3.53 -11.92
C TYR A 97 2.86 -3.86 -10.81
N ALA A 98 2.40 -4.67 -9.85
CA ALA A 98 3.26 -5.24 -8.82
C ALA A 98 4.20 -6.26 -9.48
N LYS A 99 5.39 -6.44 -8.92
CA LYS A 99 6.39 -7.37 -9.45
C LYS A 99 6.78 -8.44 -8.45
N ASP A 100 7.09 -9.63 -8.97
CA ASP A 100 7.74 -10.66 -8.18
C ASP A 100 9.21 -10.32 -7.87
N LYS A 101 9.91 -11.24 -7.20
CA LYS A 101 11.32 -11.05 -6.81
C LYS A 101 12.28 -11.00 -8.02
N ASP A 102 11.87 -11.53 -9.16
CA ASP A 102 12.66 -11.61 -10.39
C ASP A 102 12.31 -10.45 -11.34
N GLY A 103 11.33 -9.63 -10.99
CA GLY A 103 10.90 -8.45 -11.74
C GLY A 103 9.77 -8.71 -12.72
N ASN A 104 9.18 -9.92 -12.72
CA ASN A 104 8.03 -10.24 -13.57
C ASN A 104 6.77 -9.58 -13.00
N GLU A 105 5.91 -9.08 -13.88
CA GLU A 105 4.64 -8.48 -13.48
C GLU A 105 3.67 -9.53 -12.93
N LEU A 106 2.97 -9.15 -11.87
CA LEU A 106 1.85 -9.87 -11.29
C LEU A 106 0.60 -9.08 -11.62
N TYR A 107 -0.43 -9.70 -12.18
CA TYR A 107 -1.66 -8.97 -12.52
C TYR A 107 -2.60 -8.86 -11.30
N PRO A 108 -3.30 -7.72 -11.14
CA PRO A 108 -4.27 -7.53 -10.08
C PRO A 108 -5.40 -8.56 -10.18
N LYS A 109 -5.92 -8.98 -9.03
CA LYS A 109 -7.06 -9.90 -8.94
C LYS A 109 -8.29 -9.24 -8.37
N LEU A 110 -9.44 -9.60 -8.92
CA LEU A 110 -10.73 -9.35 -8.28
C LEU A 110 -10.90 -10.22 -7.04
N ALA A 111 -11.90 -9.90 -6.22
CA ALA A 111 -12.19 -10.63 -4.99
C ALA A 111 -12.48 -12.13 -5.20
N ASP A 112 -12.95 -12.50 -6.39
CA ASP A 112 -13.20 -13.89 -6.81
C ASP A 112 -11.93 -14.63 -7.29
N GLY A 113 -10.80 -13.93 -7.38
CA GLY A 113 -9.51 -14.46 -7.81
C GLY A 113 -9.22 -14.31 -9.31
N ASN A 114 -10.17 -13.80 -10.10
CA ASN A 114 -9.94 -13.54 -11.53
C ASN A 114 -8.96 -12.39 -11.73
N GLU A 115 -8.00 -12.58 -12.63
CA GLU A 115 -7.04 -11.55 -13.00
C GLU A 115 -7.70 -10.50 -13.89
N ILE A 116 -7.36 -9.23 -13.66
CA ILE A 116 -7.85 -8.08 -14.44
C ILE A 116 -6.67 -7.28 -14.97
N LEU A 117 -6.65 -7.08 -16.28
CA LEU A 117 -5.72 -6.17 -16.93
C LEU A 117 -6.34 -4.76 -16.95
N TYR A 118 -5.59 -3.78 -16.46
CA TYR A 118 -5.96 -2.38 -16.57
C TYR A 118 -5.24 -1.75 -17.77
N ASP A 119 -5.99 -1.26 -18.75
CA ASP A 119 -5.42 -0.50 -19.86
C ASP A 119 -5.53 1.01 -19.59
N ARG A 120 -4.60 1.80 -20.15
CA ARG A 120 -4.49 3.26 -20.03
C ARG A 120 -5.78 4.00 -20.41
N PHE A 121 -6.69 3.36 -21.16
CA PHE A 121 -7.95 3.95 -21.65
C PHE A 121 -9.21 3.14 -21.30
N ALA A 122 -9.13 2.09 -20.48
CA ALA A 122 -10.31 1.31 -20.12
C ALA A 122 -11.04 1.93 -18.92
N TYR A 123 -11.73 3.06 -19.14
CA TYR A 123 -13.07 3.14 -18.55
C TYR A 123 -13.81 1.95 -19.16
N THR A 124 -14.20 1.00 -18.32
CA THR A 124 -15.03 -0.12 -18.76
C THR A 124 -16.19 0.43 -19.58
N ALA A 125 -16.52 -0.21 -20.70
CA ALA A 125 -17.68 0.05 -21.54
C ALA A 125 -19.01 -0.28 -20.83
N THR A 126 -19.16 0.18 -19.58
CA THR A 126 -20.35 0.17 -18.74
C THR A 126 -20.36 1.46 -17.92
N GLY A 127 -20.24 2.58 -18.63
CA GLY A 127 -20.43 3.93 -18.10
C GLY A 127 -21.52 4.64 -18.91
N VAL A 128 -22.72 4.06 -18.92
CA VAL A 128 -23.94 4.83 -19.22
C VAL A 128 -24.36 5.49 -17.92
N MET A 129 -24.07 6.78 -17.78
CA MET A 129 -25.01 7.85 -17.40
C MET A 129 -24.30 9.20 -17.51
#